data_AF-A0A7X8M812-F1
#
_entry.id   AF-A0A7X8M812-F1
#
_cell.length_a   1.000
_cell.length_b   1.000
_cell.length_c   1.000
_cell.angle_alpha   90.00
_cell.angle_beta   90.00
_cell.angle_gamma   90.00
#
_symmetry.space_group_name_H-M   'P 1'
#
loop_
_entity.id
_entity.type
_entity.pdbx_description
1 polymer ?
#
loop_
_entity_poly.entity_id
_entity_poly.type
_entity_poly.pdbx_seq_one_letter_code
_entity_poly.pdbx_strand_id
1 'polypeptide(L)'
;SMVEEVLAQAGIGSLQIMEPLWRSTLEHILRQGPAQALTGPVVRNDVDTVRRHLQELKTEFPQFVLLYRHIGLRLLALARRQSPDADLSKMEELFADEF
;
A
#
# COMPACT_ATOMS: atom_id res chain seq x y z
N SER A 1 12.97 6.41 -7.65
CA SER A 1 12.18 5.35 -6.97
C SER A 1 10.69 5.72 -7.06
N MET A 2 9.77 4.77 -6.86
CA MET A 2 8.31 5.06 -6.95
C MET A 2 7.89 6.28 -6.14
N VAL A 3 8.41 6.43 -4.91
CA VAL A 3 8.09 7.56 -4.03
C VAL A 3 8.58 8.88 -4.61
N GLU A 4 9.84 8.94 -5.08
CA GLU A 4 10.39 10.16 -5.69
C GLU A 4 9.64 10.59 -6.94
N GLU A 5 9.26 9.64 -7.79
CA GLU A 5 8.52 9.92 -9.03
C GLU A 5 7.10 10.43 -8.74
N VAL A 6 6.40 9.82 -7.78
CA VAL A 6 5.08 10.27 -7.34
C VAL A 6 5.15 11.66 -6.70
N LEU A 7 6.14 11.92 -5.84
CA LEU A 7 6.34 13.23 -5.23
C LEU A 7 6.69 14.30 -6.27
N ALA A 8 7.55 13.99 -7.23
CA ALA A 8 7.92 14.92 -8.29
C ALA A 8 6.71 15.34 -9.14
N GLN A 9 5.83 14.38 -9.51
CA GLN A 9 4.59 14.67 -10.24
C GLN A 9 3.63 15.56 -9.42
N ALA A 10 3.63 15.40 -8.10
CA ALA A 10 2.86 16.26 -7.18
C ALA A 10 3.50 17.64 -6.93
N GLY A 11 4.62 17.96 -7.59
CA GLY A 11 5.35 19.22 -7.42
C GLY A 11 6.20 19.27 -6.14
N ILE A 12 6.49 18.13 -5.52
CA ILE A 12 7.24 18.01 -4.28
C ILE A 12 8.67 17.54 -4.57
N GLY A 13 9.63 18.47 -4.50
CA GLY A 13 11.04 18.22 -4.83
C GLY A 13 11.92 17.72 -3.68
N SER A 14 11.36 17.27 -2.55
CA SER A 14 12.15 16.83 -1.39
C SER A 14 11.58 15.58 -0.73
N LEU A 15 12.45 14.57 -0.55
CA LEU A 15 12.14 13.36 0.22
C LEU A 15 12.00 13.61 1.73
N GLN A 16 12.43 14.77 2.23
CA GLN A 16 12.35 15.08 3.66
C GLN A 16 10.90 15.09 4.18
N ILE A 17 9.92 15.35 3.29
CA ILE A 17 8.50 15.26 3.65
C ILE A 17 8.09 13.85 4.11
N MET A 18 8.82 12.82 3.68
CA MET A 18 8.57 11.42 4.04
C MET A 18 9.23 11.02 5.36
N GLU A 19 10.16 11.82 5.88
CA GLU A 19 10.91 11.50 7.10
C GLU A 19 9.99 11.14 8.29
N PRO A 20 8.93 11.91 8.59
CA PRO A 20 8.05 11.56 9.72
C PRO A 20 7.36 10.21 9.53
N LEU A 21 6.95 9.88 8.30
CA LEU A 21 6.30 8.60 7.99
C LEU A 21 7.27 7.43 8.15
N TRP A 22 8.50 7.58 7.66
CA TRP A 22 9.51 6.52 7.78
C TRP A 22 9.96 6.30 9.22
N ARG A 23 10.18 7.38 9.99
CA ARG A 23 10.49 7.27 11.42
C ARG A 23 9.38 6.59 12.19
N SER A 24 8.13 7.04 12.00
CA SER A 24 6.98 6.42 12.67
C SER A 24 6.83 4.94 12.31
N THR A 25 7.03 4.59 11.04
CA THR A 25 6.98 3.19 10.58
C THR A 25 8.05 2.35 11.27
N LEU A 26 9.30 2.84 11.30
CA LEU A 26 10.41 2.12 11.94
C LEU A 26 10.19 1.96 13.45
N GLU A 27 9.75 3.01 14.13
CA GLU A 27 9.41 2.97 15.56
C GLU A 27 8.33 1.94 15.86
N HIS A 28 7.27 1.88 15.06
CA HIS A 28 6.21 0.88 15.20
C HIS A 28 6.74 -0.54 14.98
N ILE A 29 7.56 -0.76 13.95
CA ILE A 29 8.18 -2.06 13.66
C ILE A 29 9.05 -2.51 14.84
N LEU A 30 9.91 -1.63 15.37
CA LEU A 30 10.80 -1.97 16.48
C LEU A 30 10.03 -2.27 17.77
N ARG A 31 8.89 -1.61 18.00
CA ARG A 31 8.09 -1.78 19.21
C ARG A 31 7.19 -3.02 19.17
N GLN A 32 6.57 -3.32 18.03
CA GLN A 32 5.48 -4.30 17.93
C GLN A 32 5.78 -5.46 16.98
N GLY A 33 6.87 -5.37 16.21
CA GLY A 33 7.19 -6.30 15.14
C GLY A 33 6.58 -5.90 13.79
N PRO A 34 7.13 -6.39 12.66
CA PRO A 34 6.73 -5.97 11.32
C PRO A 34 5.25 -6.26 11.00
N ALA A 35 4.73 -7.39 11.48
CA ALA A 35 3.37 -7.80 11.21
C ALA A 35 2.34 -6.85 11.86
N GLN A 36 2.54 -6.50 13.14
CA GLN A 36 1.65 -5.60 13.87
C GLN A 36 1.83 -4.14 13.48
N ALA A 37 3.02 -3.74 13.05
CA ALA A 37 3.31 -2.37 12.63
C ALA A 37 2.72 -2.01 11.26
N LEU A 38 2.34 -3.00 10.47
CA LEU A 38 1.69 -2.80 9.18
C LEU A 38 0.33 -2.15 9.36
N THR A 39 0.22 -0.95 8.80
CA THR A 39 -1.02 -0.20 8.70
C THR A 39 -1.27 0.14 7.24
N GLY A 40 -2.49 0.53 6.90
CA GLY A 40 -2.82 0.97 5.55
C GLY A 40 -4.15 0.42 5.06
N PRO A 41 -4.57 0.84 3.85
CA PRO A 41 -5.89 0.52 3.34
C PRO A 41 -6.07 -0.98 3.08
N VAL A 42 -5.02 -1.71 2.69
CA VAL A 42 -5.09 -3.17 2.50
C VAL A 42 -5.39 -3.89 3.81
N VAL A 43 -4.65 -3.57 4.88
CA VAL A 43 -4.82 -4.21 6.20
C VAL A 43 -6.20 -3.88 6.80
N ARG A 44 -6.73 -2.69 6.55
CA ARG A 44 -8.08 -2.27 6.99
C ARG A 44 -9.21 -2.71 6.07
N ASN A 45 -8.91 -3.44 4.98
CA ASN A 45 -9.86 -3.81 3.94
C ASN A 45 -10.62 -2.62 3.32
N ASP A 46 -9.96 -1.47 3.19
CA ASP A 46 -10.48 -0.27 2.52
C ASP A 46 -10.27 -0.40 1.00
N VAL A 47 -11.18 -1.15 0.37
CA VAL A 47 -11.15 -1.48 -1.06
C VAL A 47 -11.24 -0.22 -1.93
N ASP A 48 -12.02 0.79 -1.51
CA ASP A 48 -12.24 1.99 -2.31
C ASP A 48 -10.98 2.84 -2.43
N THR A 49 -10.21 2.96 -1.34
CA THR A 49 -8.91 3.63 -1.36
C THR A 49 -7.92 2.89 -2.27
N VAL A 50 -7.83 1.56 -2.17
CA VAL A 50 -6.91 0.76 -3.02
C VAL A 50 -7.30 0.87 -4.50
N ARG A 51 -8.61 0.87 -4.81
CA ARG A 51 -9.09 1.01 -6.20
C ARG A 51 -8.70 2.36 -6.78
N ARG A 52 -8.87 3.45 -6.04
CA ARG A 52 -8.46 4.79 -6.47
C ARG A 52 -6.95 4.86 -6.72
N HIS A 53 -6.14 4.31 -5.82
CA HIS A 53 -4.69 4.25 -6.04
C HIS A 53 -4.32 3.50 -7.32
N LEU A 54 -4.94 2.34 -7.58
CA LEU A 54 -4.68 1.57 -8.81
C LEU A 54 -5.08 2.35 -10.06
N GLN A 55 -6.20 3.07 -10.03
CA GLN A 55 -6.65 3.92 -11.14
C GLN A 55 -5.66 5.08 -11.39
N GLU A 56 -5.24 5.78 -10.34
CA GLU A 56 -4.25 6.86 -10.45
C GLU A 56 -2.90 6.35 -10.95
N LEU A 57 -2.42 5.23 -10.42
CA LEU A 57 -1.19 4.59 -10.88
C LEU A 57 -1.30 4.14 -12.33
N LYS A 58 -2.44 3.59 -12.77
CA LYS A 58 -2.62 3.19 -14.17
C LYS A 58 -2.54 4.38 -15.13
N THR A 59 -3.07 5.52 -14.74
CA THR A 59 -3.06 6.74 -15.57
C THR A 59 -1.71 7.44 -15.54
N GLU A 60 -1.13 7.66 -14.36
CA GLU A 60 0.04 8.54 -14.19
C GLU A 60 1.36 7.75 -14.14
N PHE A 61 1.35 6.50 -13.67
CA PHE A 61 2.55 5.69 -13.44
C PHE A 61 2.36 4.20 -13.77
N PRO A 62 1.98 3.85 -15.01
CA PRO A 62 1.60 2.47 -15.38
C PRO A 62 2.69 1.43 -15.04
N GLN A 63 3.97 1.84 -15.03
CA GLN A 63 5.10 0.99 -14.64
C GLN A 63 5.04 0.50 -13.17
N PHE A 64 4.32 1.20 -12.28
CA PHE A 64 4.22 0.84 -10.86
C PHE A 64 2.98 0.03 -10.50
N VAL A 65 2.04 -0.18 -11.43
CA VAL A 65 0.81 -0.94 -11.17
C VAL A 65 1.14 -2.37 -10.71
N LEU A 66 2.03 -3.06 -11.44
CA LEU A 66 2.42 -4.43 -11.08
C LEU A 66 3.09 -4.47 -9.71
N LEU A 67 4.02 -3.55 -9.42
CA LEU A 67 4.70 -3.46 -8.13
C LEU A 67 3.71 -3.23 -6.98
N TYR A 68 2.80 -2.28 -7.13
CA TYR A 68 1.79 -1.95 -6.13
C TYR A 68 0.90 -3.16 -5.81
N ARG A 69 0.45 -3.89 -6.85
CA ARG A 69 -0.33 -5.13 -6.70
C ARG A 69 0.44 -6.22 -5.97
N HIS A 70 1.72 -6.44 -6.32
CA HIS A 70 2.54 -7.46 -5.67
C HIS A 70 2.73 -7.17 -4.18
N ILE A 71 2.98 -5.91 -3.82
CA ILE A 71 3.05 -5.49 -2.41
C ILE A 71 1.67 -5.69 -1.76
N GLY A 72 0.59 -5.26 -2.41
CA GLY A 72 -0.79 -5.40 -1.94
C GLY A 72 -1.16 -6.85 -1.62
N LEU A 73 -0.85 -7.80 -2.49
CA LEU A 73 -1.09 -9.23 -2.27
C LEU A 73 -0.33 -9.78 -1.06
N ARG A 74 0.91 -9.33 -0.84
CA ARG A 74 1.68 -9.70 0.37
C ARG A 74 1.05 -9.13 1.64
N LEU A 75 0.59 -7.88 1.60
CA LEU A 75 -0.13 -7.26 2.71
C LEU A 75 -1.46 -7.95 2.99
N LEU A 76 -2.17 -8.40 1.95
CA LEU A 76 -3.44 -9.10 2.07
C LEU A 76 -3.28 -10.46 2.75
N ALA A 77 -2.22 -11.21 2.38
CA ALA A 77 -1.88 -12.46 3.06
C ALA A 77 -1.58 -12.25 4.56
N LEU A 78 -0.96 -11.12 4.93
CA LEU A 78 -0.74 -10.76 6.33
C LEU A 78 -2.03 -10.37 7.04
N ALA A 79 -2.90 -9.59 6.38
CA ALA A 79 -4.21 -9.20 6.92
C ALA A 79 -5.07 -10.44 7.23
N ARG A 80 -5.10 -11.43 6.33
CA ARG A 80 -5.81 -12.71 6.55
C ARG A 80 -5.30 -13.48 7.77
N ARG A 81 -3.99 -13.44 8.03
CA ARG A 81 -3.41 -14.08 9.23
C ARG A 81 -3.82 -13.38 10.52
N GLN A 82 -4.07 -12.08 10.49
CA GLN A 82 -4.49 -11.30 11.65
C GLN A 82 -5.99 -11.42 11.90
N SER A 83 -6.78 -11.51 10.84
CA SER A 83 -8.24 -11.63 10.89
C SER A 83 -8.72 -12.77 9.97
N PRO A 84 -8.66 -14.03 10.41
CA PRO A 84 -8.99 -15.19 9.58
C PRO A 84 -10.44 -15.19 9.06
N ASP A 85 -11.36 -14.60 9.82
CA ASP A 85 -12.79 -14.56 9.49
C ASP A 85 -13.19 -13.33 8.65
N ALA A 86 -12.26 -12.44 8.33
CA ALA A 86 -12.56 -11.25 7.52
C ALA A 86 -12.85 -11.64 6.06
N ASP A 87 -13.94 -11.09 5.51
CA ASP A 87 -14.21 -11.18 4.07
C ASP A 87 -13.28 -10.21 3.31
N LEU A 88 -12.30 -10.79 2.63
CA LEU A 88 -11.30 -10.07 1.84
C LEU A 88 -11.51 -10.25 0.33
N SER A 89 -12.60 -10.90 -0.08
CA SER A 89 -12.81 -11.37 -1.47
C SER A 89 -12.75 -10.21 -2.47
N LYS A 90 -13.35 -9.06 -2.13
CA LYS A 90 -13.32 -7.85 -2.98
C LYS A 90 -11.91 -7.28 -3.18
N MET A 91 -11.06 -7.37 -2.15
CA MET A 91 -9.68 -6.92 -2.24
C MET A 91 -8.85 -7.90 -3.07
N GLU A 92 -9.14 -9.20 -2.98
CA GLU A 92 -8.51 -10.24 -3.81
C GLU A 92 -8.85 -10.06 -5.28
N GLU A 93 -10.14 -9.89 -5.60
CA GLU A 93 -10.63 -9.60 -6.95
C GLU A 93 -9.94 -8.34 -7.50
N LEU A 94 -9.91 -7.26 -6.72
CA LEU A 94 -9.26 -6.01 -7.12
C LEU A 94 -7.76 -6.19 -7.47
N PHE A 95 -7.04 -7.05 -6.74
CA PHE A 95 -5.64 -7.35 -7.03
C PHE A 95 -5.44 -8.45 -8.08
N ALA A 96 -6.48 -9.22 -8.42
CA ALA A 96 -6.47 -10.25 -9.46
C ALA A 96 -6.82 -9.69 -10.84
N ASP A 97 -7.71 -8.70 -10.91
CA ASP A 97 -8.12 -8.07 -12.17
C ASP A 97 -6.95 -7.41 -12.89
N GLU A 98 -6.50 -7.99 -14.00
CA GLU A 98 -5.69 -7.30 -15.02
C GLU A 98 -6.54 -6.20 -15.69
N PHE A 99 -6.76 -5.09 -15.00
CA PHE A 99 -7.37 -3.90 -15.61
C PHE A 99 -6.50 -3.34 -16.73
#